data_AF-A0A9X8HCN3-F1
#
_entry.id   AF-A0A9X8HCN3-F1
#
_cell.length_a   1.000
_cell.length_b   1.000
_cell.length_c   1.000
_cell.angle_alpha   90.00
_cell.angle_beta   90.00
_cell.angle_gamma   90.00
#
_symmetry.space_group_name_H-M   'P 1'
#
loop_
_entity.id
_entity.type
_entity.pdbx_description
1 polymer ?
#
loop_
_entity_poly.entity_id
_entity_poly.type
_entity_poly.pdbx_seq_one_letter_code
_entity_poly.pdbx_strand_id
1 'polypeptide(L)'
;MSTQEVQHQSMYKNDHPAVQYDTRGQPVDAYGRPIAMAAPVPYTSSASVGTVAPIKPTVAAPSGFRDWPFAILFLGNIGAIVVLLIMYGSTVFNSLNGTSKTAFPSSSSTFSSENVTTILYLCAGLTVIAAVLSLAMLSFTIRYARQMIQIALWWSVVMFFGFAAFAVIKKNYTVAIVTGIIGLFALCYAYAVQDRIPFAAANLRAAGAAIRKHPSTHVVAFVFLLVQIAWVFVWAFAVVGITNKLTENSTPAPTSRTATVASGGRCIVSAQCLTNYCTSGVCKEPNVYAQLKSTSYVAYFFLLLSFFWGV
;
A
#
# COMPACT_ATOMS: atom_id res chain seq x y z
N MET A 1 -33.43 -44.81 3.52
CA MET A 1 -34.04 -44.16 4.70
C MET A 1 -32.92 -43.75 5.62
N SER A 2 -32.50 -42.49 5.59
CA SER A 2 -31.80 -41.86 6.71
C SER A 2 -32.26 -40.41 6.76
N THR A 3 -33.02 -40.12 7.80
CA THR A 3 -33.87 -38.93 8.01
C THR A 3 -33.08 -37.69 8.44
N GLN A 4 -31.75 -37.70 8.33
CA GLN A 4 -30.90 -36.61 8.81
C GLN A 4 -30.51 -35.57 7.74
N GLU A 5 -30.50 -35.92 6.46
CA GLU A 5 -30.06 -34.95 5.43
C GLU A 5 -31.12 -33.91 5.05
N VAL A 6 -32.40 -34.14 5.35
CA VAL A 6 -33.47 -33.16 5.08
C VAL A 6 -33.55 -32.07 6.17
N GLN A 7 -33.00 -32.28 7.37
CA GLN A 7 -33.05 -31.28 8.44
C GLN A 7 -32.00 -30.17 8.34
N HIS A 8 -30.92 -30.36 7.58
CA HIS A 8 -29.87 -29.35 7.51
C HIS A 8 -30.08 -28.28 6.44
N GLN A 9 -31.04 -28.47 5.53
CA GLN A 9 -31.33 -27.54 4.43
C GLN A 9 -32.51 -26.58 4.69
N SER A 10 -33.25 -26.72 5.79
CA SER A 10 -34.39 -25.85 6.11
C SER A 10 -34.07 -24.71 7.09
N MET A 11 -32.84 -24.61 7.61
CA MET A 11 -32.47 -23.62 8.63
C MET A 11 -31.95 -22.29 8.07
N TYR A 12 -32.17 -21.99 6.79
CA TYR A 12 -31.82 -20.70 6.19
C TYR A 12 -32.92 -20.15 5.28
N LYS A 13 -34.18 -20.31 5.71
CA LYS A 13 -35.26 -19.47 5.21
C LYS A 13 -35.56 -18.41 6.26
N ASN A 14 -34.97 -17.24 6.08
CA ASN A 14 -35.31 -16.03 6.83
C ASN A 14 -36.66 -15.52 6.31
N ASP A 15 -37.70 -16.33 6.46
CA ASP A 15 -39.07 -15.82 6.44
C ASP A 15 -39.22 -15.10 7.79
N HIS A 16 -39.12 -13.77 7.77
CA HIS A 16 -39.51 -12.98 8.94
C HIS A 16 -40.92 -13.42 9.34
N PRO A 17 -41.14 -13.96 10.56
CA PRO A 17 -42.49 -14.35 10.96
C PRO A 17 -43.35 -13.09 10.88
N ALA A 18 -44.43 -13.15 10.09
CA ALA A 18 -45.41 -12.09 10.05
C ALA A 18 -45.86 -11.85 11.49
N VAL A 19 -45.65 -10.63 11.99
CA VAL A 19 -46.02 -10.26 13.35
C VAL A 19 -47.54 -10.39 13.45
N GLN A 20 -48.03 -11.45 14.12
CA GLN A 20 -49.45 -11.60 14.41
C GLN A 20 -49.83 -10.63 15.51
N TYR A 21 -51.04 -10.07 15.45
CA TYR A 21 -51.55 -9.16 16.47
C TYR A 21 -52.73 -9.82 17.17
N ASP A 22 -52.79 -9.73 18.50
CA ASP A 22 -53.98 -10.08 19.28
C ASP A 22 -55.16 -9.14 18.90
N THR A 23 -56.38 -9.53 19.27
CA THR A 23 -57.62 -8.73 19.28
C THR A 23 -57.47 -7.32 19.90
N ARG A 24 -56.43 -7.09 20.71
CA ARG A 24 -56.06 -5.79 21.29
C ARG A 24 -54.96 -5.04 20.51
N GLY A 25 -54.54 -5.52 19.34
CA GLY A 25 -53.51 -4.90 18.50
C GLY A 25 -52.08 -5.00 19.05
N GLN A 26 -51.81 -5.94 19.96
CA GLN A 26 -50.47 -6.19 20.52
C GLN A 26 -49.79 -7.34 19.79
N PRO A 27 -48.48 -7.25 19.50
CA PRO A 27 -47.77 -8.27 18.76
C PRO A 27 -47.61 -9.57 19.57
N VAL A 28 -48.02 -10.64 18.91
CA VAL A 28 -47.95 -12.07 19.15
C VAL A 28 -46.61 -12.76 18.86
N ASP A 29 -46.02 -13.59 19.72
CA ASP A 29 -45.14 -14.65 19.20
C ASP A 29 -45.97 -15.82 18.60
N ALA A 30 -45.31 -16.78 17.95
CA ALA A 30 -45.95 -17.95 17.33
C ALA A 30 -46.72 -18.86 18.32
N TYR A 31 -46.54 -18.65 19.63
CA TYR A 31 -47.20 -19.37 20.72
C TYR A 31 -48.24 -18.50 21.46
N GLY A 32 -48.58 -17.33 20.92
CA GLY A 32 -49.58 -16.42 21.49
C GLY A 32 -49.11 -15.67 22.74
N ARG A 33 -47.80 -15.64 23.02
CA ARG A 33 -47.25 -14.87 24.13
C ARG A 33 -46.94 -13.43 23.69
N PRO A 34 -47.21 -12.42 24.54
CA PRO A 34 -46.91 -11.04 24.22
C PRO A 34 -45.40 -10.84 24.09
N ILE A 35 -44.96 -10.35 22.94
CA ILE A 35 -43.59 -9.90 22.74
C ILE A 35 -43.48 -8.47 23.24
N ALA A 36 -42.57 -8.23 24.19
CA ALA A 36 -42.26 -6.89 24.68
C ALA A 36 -41.66 -6.07 23.52
N MET A 37 -42.46 -5.21 22.89
CA MET A 37 -41.93 -4.23 21.96
C MET A 37 -41.02 -3.28 22.74
N ALA A 38 -39.80 -3.07 22.24
CA ALA A 38 -39.01 -1.93 22.69
C ALA A 38 -39.83 -0.66 22.44
N ALA A 39 -40.04 0.14 23.48
CA ALA A 39 -40.83 1.37 23.39
C ALA A 39 -40.32 2.27 22.25
N PRO A 40 -41.20 2.92 21.47
CA PRO A 40 -40.78 3.86 20.44
C PRO A 40 -39.91 4.95 21.06
N VAL A 41 -38.66 5.04 20.62
CA VAL A 41 -37.71 6.04 21.13
C VAL A 41 -38.15 7.40 20.56
N PRO A 42 -38.54 8.39 21.39
CA PRO A 42 -38.91 9.70 20.88
C PRO A 42 -37.71 10.34 20.17
N TYR A 43 -37.96 10.90 18.98
CA TYR A 43 -36.99 11.66 18.18
C TYR A 43 -36.65 12.97 18.91
N THR A 44 -35.82 12.87 19.95
CA THR A 44 -35.17 14.01 20.58
C THR A 44 -33.74 14.06 20.05
N SER A 45 -33.26 15.25 19.68
CA SER A 45 -31.95 15.49 19.05
C SER A 45 -30.75 15.24 19.99
N SER A 46 -30.94 14.44 21.03
CA SER A 46 -29.98 14.10 22.07
C SER A 46 -30.21 12.65 22.49
N ALA A 47 -30.11 11.72 21.54
CA ALA A 47 -30.00 10.30 21.86
C ALA A 47 -28.67 10.08 22.59
N SER A 48 -28.71 10.09 23.93
CA SER A 48 -27.62 9.56 24.73
C SER A 48 -27.52 8.07 24.39
N VAL A 49 -26.47 7.69 23.68
CA VAL A 49 -26.12 6.28 23.44
C VAL A 49 -25.98 5.65 24.83
N GLY A 50 -26.99 4.88 25.25
CA GLY A 50 -26.97 4.18 26.52
C GLY A 50 -25.71 3.33 26.61
N THR A 51 -25.18 3.17 27.82
CA THR A 51 -23.96 2.39 28.08
C THR A 51 -24.17 0.95 27.63
N VAL A 52 -23.75 0.63 26.40
CA VAL A 52 -23.76 -0.73 25.88
C VAL A 52 -22.71 -1.51 26.66
N ALA A 53 -23.16 -2.51 27.42
CA ALA A 53 -22.26 -3.41 28.10
C ALA A 53 -21.34 -4.07 27.04
N PRO A 54 -20.01 -4.02 27.21
CA PRO A 54 -19.11 -4.64 26.26
C PRO A 54 -19.47 -6.13 26.14
N ILE A 55 -19.74 -6.57 24.92
CA ILE A 55 -19.93 -7.99 24.62
C ILE A 55 -18.59 -8.67 24.90
N LYS A 56 -18.44 -9.18 26.11
CA LYS A 56 -17.36 -10.08 26.47
C LYS A 56 -17.71 -11.44 25.85
N PRO A 57 -16.85 -12.04 25.01
CA PRO A 57 -17.08 -13.37 24.51
C PRO A 57 -17.31 -14.34 25.69
N THR A 58 -18.44 -15.03 25.71
CA THR A 58 -18.81 -16.02 26.74
C THR A 58 -18.06 -17.34 26.58
N VAL A 59 -17.34 -17.51 25.47
CA VAL A 59 -16.52 -18.68 25.17
C VAL A 59 -15.06 -18.25 25.25
N ALA A 60 -14.26 -18.95 26.07
CA ALA A 60 -12.81 -18.76 26.09
C ALA A 60 -12.28 -18.99 24.66
N ALA A 61 -11.47 -18.04 24.17
CA ALA A 61 -10.85 -18.18 22.85
C ALA A 61 -10.06 -19.51 22.81
N PRO A 62 -10.24 -20.35 21.78
CA PRO A 62 -9.51 -21.61 21.68
C PRO A 62 -8.00 -21.34 21.76
N SER A 63 -7.34 -21.99 22.72
CA SER A 63 -5.91 -21.79 22.99
C SER A 63 -5.08 -22.50 21.93
N GLY A 64 -4.54 -21.74 20.98
CA GLY A 64 -3.62 -22.26 19.97
C GLY A 64 -3.09 -21.15 19.06
N PHE A 65 -1.85 -21.30 18.58
CA PHE A 65 -1.26 -20.41 17.59
C PHE A 65 -1.88 -20.68 16.21
N ARG A 66 -3.01 -20.03 15.90
CA ARG A 66 -3.70 -20.16 14.61
C ARG A 66 -2.89 -19.63 13.42
N ASP A 67 -1.97 -18.69 13.69
CA ASP A 67 -1.28 -17.92 12.65
C ASP A 67 0.21 -18.30 12.50
N TRP A 68 0.65 -19.42 13.08
CA TRP A 68 2.04 -19.87 13.01
C TRP A 68 2.60 -20.03 11.58
N PRO A 69 1.88 -20.60 10.59
CA PRO A 69 2.43 -20.68 9.23
C PRO A 69 2.63 -19.30 8.59
N PHE A 70 1.75 -18.33 8.85
CA PHE A 70 1.90 -16.96 8.37
C PHE A 70 3.04 -16.22 9.08
N ALA A 71 3.23 -16.50 10.38
CA ALA A 71 4.35 -15.96 11.14
C ALA A 71 5.71 -16.45 10.61
N ILE A 72 5.82 -17.73 10.23
CA ILE A 72 7.03 -18.27 9.57
C ILE A 72 7.28 -17.57 8.24
N LEU A 73 6.24 -17.43 7.41
CA LEU A 73 6.35 -16.76 6.11
C LEU A 73 6.81 -15.30 6.26
N PHE A 74 6.28 -14.60 7.25
CA PHE A 74 6.67 -13.23 7.57
C PHE A 74 8.13 -13.13 8.04
N LEU A 75 8.57 -14.00 8.96
CA LEU A 75 9.96 -14.06 9.41
C LEU A 75 10.91 -14.42 8.27
N GLY A 76 10.51 -15.35 7.40
CA GLY A 76 11.27 -15.72 6.21
C GLY A 76 11.45 -14.54 5.25
N ASN A 77 10.39 -13.75 5.03
CA ASN A 77 10.45 -12.54 4.23
C ASN A 77 11.38 -11.46 4.83
N ILE A 78 11.30 -11.23 6.15
CA ILE A 78 12.25 -10.33 6.84
C ILE A 78 13.69 -10.83 6.67
N GLY A 79 13.93 -12.11 6.90
CA GLY A 79 15.24 -12.72 6.75
C GLY A 79 15.81 -12.56 5.33
N ALA A 80 14.98 -12.80 4.31
CA ALA A 80 15.37 -12.62 2.91
C ALA A 80 15.81 -11.17 2.62
N ILE A 81 15.08 -10.17 3.11
CA ILE A 81 15.41 -8.76 2.90
C ILE A 81 16.68 -8.36 3.64
N VAL A 82 16.87 -8.84 4.87
CA VAL A 82 18.10 -8.59 5.63
C VAL A 82 19.31 -9.22 4.93
N VAL A 83 19.18 -10.44 4.40
CA VAL A 83 20.25 -11.08 3.62
C VAL A 83 20.55 -10.29 2.35
N LEU A 84 19.52 -9.85 1.60
CA LEU A 84 19.70 -9.01 0.41
C LEU A 84 20.37 -7.67 0.76
N LEU A 85 20.02 -7.06 1.89
CA LEU A 85 20.64 -5.82 2.37
C LEU A 85 22.12 -6.03 2.74
N ILE A 86 22.46 -7.11 3.45
CA ILE A 86 23.85 -7.39 3.83
C ILE A 86 24.70 -7.72 2.59
N MET A 87 24.18 -8.57 1.70
CA MET A 87 24.90 -8.99 0.50
C MET A 87 25.08 -7.86 -0.51
N TYR A 88 24.04 -7.02 -0.71
CA TYR A 88 24.01 -6.07 -1.81
C TYR A 88 23.99 -4.60 -1.37
N GLY A 89 23.52 -4.29 -0.16
CA GLY A 89 23.53 -2.94 0.40
C GLY A 89 24.93 -2.42 0.70
N SER A 90 25.91 -3.29 0.96
CA SER A 90 27.32 -2.89 1.16
C SER A 90 27.91 -2.12 -0.02
N THR A 91 27.46 -2.40 -1.26
CA THR A 91 27.88 -1.67 -2.46
C THR A 91 27.40 -0.21 -2.41
N VAL A 92 26.22 0.04 -1.84
CA VAL A 92 25.67 1.39 -1.68
C VAL A 92 26.40 2.14 -0.56
N PHE A 93 26.69 1.48 0.57
CA PHE A 93 27.46 2.08 1.66
C PHE A 93 28.90 2.44 1.25
N ASN A 94 29.55 1.59 0.45
CA ASN A 94 30.89 1.88 -0.08
C ASN A 94 30.90 3.02 -1.10
N SER A 95 29.81 3.22 -1.85
CA SER A 95 29.62 4.36 -2.74
C SER A 95 29.40 5.67 -1.97
N LEU A 96 28.65 5.61 -0.86
CA LEU A 96 28.41 6.75 0.03
C LEU A 96 29.66 7.19 0.81
N ASN A 97 30.55 6.26 1.19
CA ASN A 97 31.81 6.56 1.89
C ASN A 97 32.95 7.02 0.96
N GLY A 98 32.68 7.26 -0.32
CA GLY A 98 33.62 7.96 -1.22
C GLY A 98 34.64 7.09 -1.96
N THR A 99 34.55 5.75 -1.91
CA THR A 99 35.52 4.87 -2.57
C THR A 99 35.22 4.62 -4.06
N SER A 100 34.01 4.94 -4.55
CA SER A 100 33.60 4.72 -5.95
C SER A 100 32.91 5.95 -6.55
N LYS A 101 33.64 6.73 -7.36
CA LYS A 101 33.20 8.00 -7.99
C LYS A 101 32.23 7.85 -9.19
N THR A 102 31.43 6.79 -9.26
CA THR A 102 30.65 6.50 -10.49
C THR A 102 29.13 6.46 -10.33
N ALA A 103 28.58 6.69 -9.13
CA ALA A 103 27.12 6.66 -8.95
C ALA A 103 26.44 8.04 -8.89
N PHE A 104 27.18 9.11 -8.58
CA PHE A 104 26.62 10.46 -8.49
C PHE A 104 27.63 11.49 -9.03
N PRO A 105 27.26 12.39 -9.97
CA PRO A 105 28.13 13.47 -10.39
C PRO A 105 28.50 14.28 -9.15
N SER A 106 29.80 14.39 -8.91
CA SER A 106 30.36 15.08 -7.75
C SER A 106 30.07 16.58 -7.85
N SER A 107 29.06 17.06 -7.13
CA SER A 107 28.98 18.47 -6.74
C SER A 107 29.32 18.58 -5.25
N SER A 108 30.60 18.88 -4.99
CA SER A 108 31.14 19.61 -3.83
C SER A 108 30.61 19.25 -2.43
N SER A 109 31.47 18.58 -1.64
CA SER A 109 31.68 18.78 -0.18
C SER A 109 30.53 19.47 0.59
N THR A 110 29.54 18.71 1.05
CA THR A 110 28.24 19.29 1.44
C THR A 110 28.05 19.58 2.93
N PHE A 111 28.93 19.19 3.86
CA PHE A 111 28.64 19.38 5.30
C PHE A 111 29.82 19.94 6.10
N SER A 112 29.88 21.28 6.19
CA SER A 112 30.48 21.98 7.34
C SER A 112 29.59 21.76 8.56
N SER A 113 30.16 21.70 9.78
CA SER A 113 29.40 21.45 11.03
C SER A 113 28.25 22.45 11.25
N GLU A 114 28.38 23.69 10.78
CA GLU A 114 27.33 24.72 10.80
C GLU A 114 26.17 24.44 9.82
N ASN A 115 26.45 23.76 8.69
CA ASN A 115 25.41 23.34 7.75
C ASN A 115 24.62 22.15 8.30
N VAL A 116 25.28 21.27 9.06
CA VAL A 116 24.60 20.13 9.71
C VAL A 116 23.60 20.62 10.76
N THR A 117 23.96 21.60 11.59
CA THR A 117 23.02 22.18 12.56
C THR A 117 21.85 22.88 11.88
N THR A 118 22.10 23.62 10.79
CA THR A 118 21.04 24.30 10.02
C THR A 118 20.06 23.31 9.39
N ILE A 119 20.58 22.22 8.83
CA ILE A 119 19.75 21.15 8.22
C ILE A 119 18.97 20.42 9.30
N LEU A 120 19.57 20.15 10.48
CA LEU A 120 18.86 19.54 11.60
C LEU A 120 17.69 20.44 12.08
N TYR A 121 17.88 21.75 12.14
CA TYR A 121 16.79 22.69 12.46
C TYR A 121 15.70 22.71 11.37
N LEU A 122 16.08 22.66 10.10
CA LEU A 122 15.14 22.63 8.98
C LEU A 122 14.33 21.33 8.94
N CYS A 123 14.99 20.19 9.16
CA CYS A 123 14.35 18.89 9.31
C CYS A 123 13.42 18.86 10.54
N ALA A 124 13.87 19.37 11.69
CA ALA A 124 13.03 19.47 12.89
C ALA A 124 11.79 20.34 12.63
N GLY A 125 11.96 21.51 11.99
CA GLY A 125 10.84 22.38 11.59
C GLY A 125 9.85 21.67 10.66
N LEU A 126 10.35 21.00 9.62
CA LEU A 126 9.52 20.24 8.69
C LEU A 126 8.78 19.08 9.36
N THR A 127 9.39 18.38 10.31
CA THR A 127 8.73 17.30 11.05
C THR A 127 7.57 17.82 11.90
N VAL A 128 7.73 18.98 12.55
CA VAL A 128 6.65 19.60 13.33
C VAL A 128 5.51 20.05 12.41
N ILE A 129 5.83 20.69 11.29
CA ILE A 129 4.83 21.10 10.28
C ILE A 129 4.08 19.89 9.74
N ALA A 130 4.80 18.80 9.41
CA ALA A 130 4.20 17.56 8.92
C ALA A 130 3.30 16.90 9.97
N ALA A 131 3.72 16.88 11.24
CA ALA A 131 2.92 16.32 12.33
C ALA A 131 1.62 17.12 12.53
N VAL A 132 1.69 18.46 12.54
CA VAL A 132 0.51 19.33 12.64
C VAL A 132 -0.39 19.14 11.42
N LEU A 133 0.17 19.09 10.22
CA LEU A 133 -0.58 18.85 8.98
C LEU A 133 -1.28 17.49 9.01
N SER A 134 -0.61 16.45 9.51
CA SER A 134 -1.18 15.11 9.64
C SER A 134 -2.36 15.07 10.61
N LEU A 135 -2.23 15.70 11.79
CA LEU A 135 -3.33 15.82 12.76
C LEU A 135 -4.50 16.65 12.21
N ALA A 136 -4.19 17.71 11.45
CA ALA A 136 -5.20 18.53 10.77
C ALA A 136 -5.93 17.71 9.69
N MET A 137 -5.21 16.94 8.87
CA MET A 137 -5.79 16.08 7.84
C MET A 137 -6.61 14.94 8.43
N LEU A 138 -6.20 14.36 9.56
CA LEU A 138 -6.97 13.36 10.29
C LEU A 138 -8.29 13.98 10.82
N SER A 139 -8.20 15.17 11.40
CA SER A 139 -9.38 15.90 11.90
C SER A 139 -10.34 16.26 10.77
N PHE A 140 -9.81 16.69 9.62
CA PHE A 140 -10.56 16.99 8.41
C PHE A 140 -11.28 15.75 7.87
N THR A 141 -10.58 14.62 7.78
CA THR A 141 -11.12 13.33 7.33
C THR A 141 -12.26 12.84 8.22
N ILE A 142 -12.14 12.95 9.54
CA ILE A 142 -13.21 12.53 10.47
C ILE A 142 -14.42 13.47 10.40
N ARG A 143 -14.19 14.79 10.27
CA ARG A 143 -15.28 15.79 10.22
C ARG A 143 -16.08 15.70 8.92
N TYR A 144 -15.39 15.58 7.78
CA TYR A 144 -15.97 15.53 6.45
C TYR A 144 -15.86 14.14 5.80
N ALA A 145 -16.05 13.08 6.59
CA ALA A 145 -15.92 11.68 6.17
C ALA A 145 -16.66 11.34 4.87
N ARG A 146 -17.90 11.81 4.71
CA ARG A 146 -18.71 11.55 3.51
C ARG A 146 -18.07 12.17 2.26
N GLN A 147 -17.69 13.43 2.36
CA GLN A 147 -17.08 14.18 1.26
C GLN A 147 -15.70 13.63 0.93
N MET A 148 -14.91 13.27 1.94
CA MET A 148 -13.58 12.70 1.75
C MET A 148 -13.63 11.36 1.01
N ILE A 149 -14.57 10.47 1.36
CA ILE A 149 -14.78 9.20 0.66
C ILE A 149 -15.20 9.44 -0.80
N GLN A 150 -16.10 10.39 -1.05
CA GLN A 150 -16.53 10.73 -2.41
C GLN A 150 -15.39 11.31 -3.25
N ILE A 151 -14.61 12.24 -2.70
CA ILE A 151 -13.46 12.83 -3.38
C ILE A 151 -12.42 11.76 -3.67
N ALA A 152 -12.10 10.88 -2.70
CA ALA A 152 -11.12 9.81 -2.89
C ALA A 152 -11.54 8.83 -4.00
N LEU A 153 -12.82 8.45 -4.06
CA LEU A 153 -13.35 7.58 -5.11
C LEU A 153 -13.22 8.23 -6.50
N TRP A 154 -13.70 9.47 -6.65
CA TRP A 154 -13.62 10.18 -7.93
C TRP A 154 -12.19 10.52 -8.34
N TRP A 155 -11.35 10.89 -7.38
CA TRP A 155 -9.93 11.14 -7.60
C TRP A 155 -9.22 9.88 -8.11
N SER A 156 -9.52 8.72 -7.51
CA SER A 156 -8.97 7.43 -7.96
C SER A 156 -9.32 7.16 -9.43
N VAL A 157 -10.58 7.37 -9.81
CA VAL A 157 -11.03 7.25 -11.20
C VAL A 157 -10.27 8.19 -12.13
N VAL A 158 -10.16 9.47 -11.77
CA VAL A 158 -9.42 10.48 -12.55
C VAL A 158 -7.95 10.08 -12.70
N MET A 159 -7.31 9.59 -11.64
CA MET A 159 -5.91 9.18 -11.67
C MET A 159 -5.68 7.98 -12.59
N PHE A 160 -6.57 6.97 -12.59
CA PHE A 160 -6.45 5.84 -13.52
C PHE A 160 -6.56 6.28 -14.99
N PHE A 161 -7.52 7.14 -15.32
CA PHE A 161 -7.64 7.68 -16.68
C PHE A 161 -6.47 8.62 -17.03
N GLY A 162 -5.96 9.40 -16.07
CA GLY A 162 -4.78 10.24 -16.25
C GLY A 162 -3.52 9.42 -16.55
N PHE A 163 -3.29 8.33 -15.82
CA PHE A 163 -2.18 7.41 -16.10
C PHE A 163 -2.35 6.68 -17.43
N ALA A 164 -3.58 6.28 -17.79
CA ALA A 164 -3.85 5.69 -19.09
C ALA A 164 -3.52 6.67 -20.23
N ALA A 165 -3.95 7.93 -20.13
CA ALA A 165 -3.63 8.97 -21.11
C ALA A 165 -2.11 9.23 -21.18
N PHE A 166 -1.44 9.31 -20.03
CA PHE A 166 0.02 9.46 -19.97
C PHE A 166 0.76 8.28 -20.64
N ALA A 167 0.29 7.05 -20.45
CA ALA A 167 0.85 5.87 -21.08
C ALA A 167 0.68 5.86 -22.60
N VAL A 168 -0.45 6.36 -23.12
CA VAL A 168 -0.67 6.55 -24.57
C VAL A 168 0.31 7.56 -25.14
N ILE A 169 0.55 8.70 -24.45
CA ILE A 169 1.53 9.71 -24.88
C ILE A 169 2.95 9.11 -24.97
N LYS A 170 3.31 8.23 -24.03
CA LYS A 170 4.60 7.52 -24.01
C LYS A 170 4.65 6.31 -24.96
N LYS A 171 3.62 6.08 -25.78
CA LYS A 171 3.50 4.94 -26.72
C LYS A 171 3.60 3.57 -26.04
N ASN A 172 3.27 3.48 -24.75
CA ASN A 172 3.22 2.22 -24.02
C ASN A 172 1.76 1.74 -23.93
N TYR A 173 1.32 1.07 -25.00
CA TYR A 173 -0.07 0.64 -25.16
C TYR A 173 -0.48 -0.45 -24.15
N THR A 174 0.44 -1.31 -23.73
CA THR A 174 0.13 -2.36 -22.75
C THR A 174 -0.28 -1.75 -21.42
N VAL A 175 0.48 -0.78 -20.90
CA VAL A 175 0.14 -0.08 -19.65
C VAL A 175 -1.14 0.73 -19.81
N ALA A 176 -1.32 1.39 -20.96
CA ALA A 176 -2.53 2.17 -21.24
C ALA A 176 -3.81 1.32 -21.20
N ILE A 177 -3.79 0.14 -21.83
CA ILE A 177 -4.95 -0.77 -21.85
C ILE A 177 -5.25 -1.29 -20.44
N VAL A 178 -4.23 -1.77 -19.72
CA VAL A 178 -4.42 -2.32 -18.37
C VAL A 178 -4.97 -1.26 -17.40
N THR A 179 -4.35 -0.07 -17.37
CA THR A 179 -4.81 1.04 -16.52
C THR A 179 -6.19 1.56 -16.92
N GLY A 180 -6.53 1.55 -18.21
CA GLY A 180 -7.85 1.92 -18.70
C GLY A 180 -8.95 0.95 -18.26
N ILE A 181 -8.71 -0.37 -18.33
CA ILE A 181 -9.65 -1.38 -17.83
C ILE A 181 -9.85 -1.23 -16.31
N ILE A 182 -8.78 -1.04 -15.55
CA ILE A 182 -8.85 -0.79 -14.10
C ILE A 182 -9.64 0.51 -13.82
N GLY A 183 -9.41 1.56 -14.60
CA GLY A 183 -10.16 2.83 -14.50
C GLY A 183 -11.66 2.65 -14.76
N LEU A 184 -12.04 1.80 -15.72
CA LEU A 184 -13.44 1.48 -15.99
C LEU A 184 -14.10 0.73 -14.82
N PHE A 185 -13.41 -0.25 -14.25
CA PHE A 185 -13.90 -0.92 -13.03
C PHE A 185 -14.01 0.05 -11.85
N ALA A 186 -13.04 0.95 -11.68
CA ALA A 186 -13.09 1.98 -10.65
C ALA A 186 -14.29 2.92 -10.85
N LEU A 187 -14.62 3.28 -12.09
CA LEU A 187 -15.79 4.11 -12.42
C LEU A 187 -17.10 3.38 -12.09
N CYS A 188 -17.26 2.13 -12.54
CA CYS A 188 -18.43 1.30 -12.22
C CYS A 188 -18.61 1.15 -10.70
N TYR A 189 -17.50 0.91 -9.99
CA TYR A 189 -17.49 0.81 -8.54
C TYR A 189 -17.89 2.13 -7.85
N ALA A 190 -17.38 3.27 -8.34
CA ALA A 190 -17.70 4.58 -7.80
C ALA A 190 -19.21 4.89 -7.87
N TYR A 191 -19.91 4.42 -8.91
CA TYR A 191 -21.38 4.54 -8.99
C TYR A 191 -22.10 3.55 -8.07
N ALA A 192 -21.69 2.28 -8.05
CA ALA A 192 -22.36 1.24 -7.28
C ALA A 192 -22.30 1.45 -5.76
N VAL A 193 -21.27 2.14 -5.25
CA VAL A 193 -21.03 2.28 -3.81
C VAL A 193 -21.75 3.48 -3.17
N GLN A 194 -22.34 4.40 -3.95
CA GLN A 194 -22.88 5.67 -3.45
C GLN A 194 -23.89 5.51 -2.30
N ASP A 195 -24.76 4.50 -2.38
CA ASP A 195 -25.79 4.22 -1.36
C ASP A 195 -25.22 3.77 -0.02
N ARG A 196 -24.00 3.20 -0.02
CA ARG A 196 -23.33 2.67 1.18
C ARG A 196 -22.40 3.69 1.85
N ILE A 197 -22.05 4.78 1.17
CA ILE A 197 -21.20 5.86 1.70
C ILE A 197 -21.75 6.47 3.01
N PRO A 198 -23.05 6.80 3.17
CA PRO A 198 -23.53 7.42 4.41
C PRO A 198 -23.36 6.51 5.63
N PHE A 199 -23.54 5.20 5.45
CA PHE A 199 -23.30 4.21 6.50
C PHE A 199 -21.82 4.13 6.88
N ALA A 200 -20.92 4.04 5.88
CA ALA A 200 -19.47 4.04 6.12
C ALA A 200 -19.00 5.33 6.83
N ALA A 201 -19.55 6.48 6.45
CA ALA A 201 -19.24 7.75 7.09
C ALA A 201 -19.70 7.82 8.55
N ALA A 202 -20.84 7.23 8.89
CA ALA A 202 -21.29 7.12 10.28
C ALA A 202 -20.33 6.24 11.12
N ASN A 203 -19.90 5.12 10.55
CA ASN A 203 -18.94 4.23 11.20
C ASN A 203 -17.57 4.92 11.40
N LEU A 204 -17.06 5.64 10.40
CA LEU A 204 -15.81 6.39 10.52
C LEU A 204 -15.88 7.49 11.59
N ARG A 205 -17.03 8.16 11.74
CA ARG A 205 -17.25 9.14 12.81
C ARG A 205 -17.30 8.50 14.19
N ALA A 206 -17.94 7.34 14.31
CA ALA A 206 -17.99 6.58 15.56
C ALA A 206 -16.58 6.09 15.96
N ALA A 207 -15.83 5.51 15.02
CA ALA A 207 -14.44 5.11 15.22
C ALA A 207 -13.55 6.30 15.60
N GLY A 208 -13.67 7.43 14.89
CA GLY A 208 -12.94 8.66 15.22
C GLY A 208 -13.31 9.24 16.58
N ALA A 209 -14.55 9.06 17.05
CA ALA A 209 -14.95 9.45 18.41
C ALA A 209 -14.37 8.50 19.48
N ALA A 210 -14.26 7.20 19.19
CA ALA A 210 -13.65 6.23 20.09
C ALA A 210 -12.13 6.43 20.22
N ILE A 211 -11.43 6.65 19.10
CA ILE A 211 -9.97 6.89 19.10
C ILE A 211 -9.60 8.15 19.89
N ARG A 212 -10.44 9.20 19.83
CA ARG A 212 -10.24 10.43 20.62
C ARG A 212 -10.33 10.21 22.14
N LYS A 213 -11.02 9.16 22.60
CA LYS A 213 -11.10 8.82 24.04
C LYS A 213 -9.89 8.03 24.55
N HIS A 214 -9.08 7.46 23.65
CA HIS A 214 -7.95 6.61 24.01
C HIS A 214 -6.65 7.14 23.37
N PRO A 215 -5.92 8.04 24.04
CA PRO A 215 -4.69 8.63 23.50
C PRO A 215 -3.56 7.61 23.31
N SER A 216 -3.59 6.47 24.02
CA SER A 216 -2.63 5.38 23.85
C SER A 216 -2.54 4.86 22.42
N THR A 217 -3.64 4.90 21.65
CA THR A 217 -3.69 4.48 20.25
C THR A 217 -2.79 5.35 19.36
N HIS A 218 -2.62 6.64 19.68
CA HIS A 218 -1.77 7.54 18.89
C HIS A 218 -0.29 7.23 19.09
N VAL A 219 0.10 6.85 20.31
CA VAL A 219 1.48 6.47 20.62
C VAL A 219 1.87 5.21 19.84
N VAL A 220 1.02 4.18 19.88
CA VAL A 220 1.25 2.95 19.11
C VAL A 220 1.33 3.26 17.61
N ALA A 221 0.39 4.05 17.07
CA ALA A 221 0.40 4.44 15.67
C ALA A 221 1.69 5.18 15.26
N PHE A 222 2.20 6.08 16.12
CA PHE A 222 3.43 6.82 15.84
C PHE A 222 4.67 5.91 15.87
N VAL A 223 4.73 4.95 16.79
CA VAL A 223 5.80 3.95 16.83
C VAL A 223 5.79 3.10 15.56
N PHE A 224 4.64 2.60 15.14
CA PHE A 224 4.53 1.82 13.89
C PHE A 224 4.87 2.66 12.65
N LEU A 225 4.54 3.95 12.64
CA LEU A 225 4.95 4.87 11.57
C LEU A 225 6.48 4.99 11.48
N LEU A 226 7.18 5.12 12.61
CA LEU A 226 8.65 5.16 12.62
C LEU A 226 9.26 3.84 12.11
N VAL A 227 8.70 2.71 12.52
CA VAL A 227 9.11 1.38 12.02
C VAL A 227 8.87 1.28 10.52
N GLN A 228 7.75 1.78 10.02
CA GLN A 228 7.40 1.78 8.60
C GLN A 228 8.36 2.66 7.78
N ILE A 229 8.72 3.85 8.27
CA ILE A 229 9.74 4.69 7.62
C ILE A 229 11.08 3.95 7.54
N ALA A 230 11.54 3.37 8.65
CA ALA A 230 12.79 2.60 8.68
C ALA A 230 12.75 1.43 7.69
N TRP A 231 11.60 0.74 7.59
CA TRP A 231 11.39 -0.35 6.66
C TRP A 231 11.47 0.10 5.19
N VAL A 232 10.85 1.23 4.84
CA VAL A 232 10.93 1.80 3.48
C VAL A 232 12.36 2.13 3.10
N PHE A 233 13.19 2.65 4.04
CA PHE A 233 14.61 2.86 3.79
C PHE A 233 15.35 1.56 3.50
N VAL A 234 15.18 0.54 4.35
CA VAL A 234 15.78 -0.80 4.15
C VAL A 234 15.41 -1.37 2.78
N TRP A 235 14.13 -1.28 2.42
CA TRP A 235 13.63 -1.73 1.13
C TRP A 235 14.25 -0.94 -0.04
N ALA A 236 14.31 0.40 0.05
CA ALA A 236 14.89 1.24 -0.99
C ALA A 236 16.38 0.93 -1.22
N PHE A 237 17.16 0.74 -0.15
CA PHE A 237 18.56 0.31 -0.25
C PHE A 237 18.70 -1.06 -0.90
N ALA A 238 17.81 -2.01 -0.57
CA ALA A 238 17.82 -3.34 -1.17
C ALA A 238 17.50 -3.29 -2.67
N VAL A 239 16.51 -2.49 -3.09
CA VAL A 239 16.19 -2.27 -4.51
C VAL A 239 17.39 -1.69 -5.27
N VAL A 240 18.00 -0.62 -4.75
CA VAL A 240 19.15 0.03 -5.38
C VAL A 240 20.35 -0.92 -5.46
N GLY A 241 20.60 -1.70 -4.40
CA GLY A 241 21.66 -2.71 -4.37
C GLY A 241 21.46 -3.79 -5.45
N ILE A 242 20.24 -4.29 -5.59
CA ILE A 242 19.90 -5.29 -6.60
C ILE A 242 20.02 -4.70 -8.02
N THR A 243 19.49 -3.49 -8.26
CA THR A 243 19.59 -2.87 -9.59
C THR A 243 21.04 -2.67 -10.00
N ASN A 244 21.91 -2.22 -9.09
CA ASN A 244 23.34 -2.03 -9.38
C ASN A 244 24.04 -3.35 -9.69
N LYS A 245 23.75 -4.42 -8.95
CA LYS A 245 24.31 -5.75 -9.23
C LYS A 245 23.83 -6.36 -10.53
N LEU A 246 22.56 -6.14 -10.88
CA LEU A 246 22.04 -6.59 -12.16
C LEU A 246 22.69 -5.81 -13.31
N THR A 247 22.95 -4.52 -13.16
CA THR A 247 23.71 -3.75 -14.15
C THR A 247 25.16 -4.24 -14.28
N GLU A 248 25.86 -4.55 -13.18
CA GLU A 248 27.21 -5.12 -13.21
C GLU A 248 27.26 -6.48 -13.93
N ASN A 249 26.33 -7.39 -13.64
CA ASN A 249 26.31 -8.75 -14.17
C ASN A 249 25.70 -8.87 -15.59
N SER A 250 24.96 -7.85 -16.02
CA SER A 250 24.45 -7.72 -17.39
C SER A 250 25.47 -7.13 -18.35
N THR A 251 26.71 -6.91 -17.90
CA THR A 251 27.83 -6.62 -18.78
C THR A 251 28.31 -7.93 -19.38
N PRO A 252 27.91 -8.33 -20.61
CA PRO A 252 28.64 -9.38 -21.28
C PRO A 252 30.10 -8.94 -21.38
N ALA A 253 31.03 -9.87 -21.15
CA ALA A 253 32.36 -9.74 -21.74
C ALA A 253 32.15 -9.28 -23.19
N PRO A 254 32.85 -8.25 -23.67
CA PRO A 254 32.54 -7.63 -24.95
C PRO A 254 32.61 -8.71 -26.02
N THR A 255 31.45 -9.24 -26.43
CA THR A 255 31.35 -9.98 -27.67
C THR A 255 31.52 -8.90 -28.72
N SER A 256 32.75 -8.80 -29.20
CA SER A 256 33.20 -7.91 -30.25
C SER A 256 32.38 -8.14 -31.52
N ARG A 257 31.14 -7.66 -31.56
CA ARG A 257 30.51 -7.29 -32.82
C ARG A 257 30.88 -5.84 -33.03
N THR A 258 31.90 -5.67 -33.85
CA THR A 258 32.48 -4.42 -34.29
C THR A 258 31.41 -3.61 -35.02
N ALA A 259 30.51 -2.95 -34.30
CA ALA A 259 29.66 -1.92 -34.87
C ALA A 259 30.53 -0.66 -35.00
N THR A 260 31.31 -0.60 -36.08
CA THR A 260 31.95 0.64 -36.49
C THR A 260 30.89 1.65 -36.92
N VAL A 261 31.25 2.93 -36.86
CA VAL A 261 30.53 4.01 -37.56
C VAL A 261 30.33 3.57 -39.03
N ALA A 262 29.31 4.07 -39.73
CA ALA A 262 29.06 3.73 -41.15
C ALA A 262 30.29 3.89 -42.07
N SER A 263 31.30 4.66 -41.63
CA SER A 263 32.59 4.90 -42.27
C SER A 263 33.75 4.00 -41.82
N GLY A 264 33.54 2.99 -40.96
CA GLY A 264 34.60 2.10 -40.47
C GLY A 264 35.51 2.70 -39.37
N GLY A 265 35.25 3.94 -38.94
CA GLY A 265 36.06 4.66 -37.96
C GLY A 265 35.70 4.40 -36.49
N ARG A 266 36.57 4.88 -35.58
CA ARG A 266 36.32 4.92 -34.12
C ARG A 266 35.35 6.05 -33.78
N CYS A 267 34.44 5.82 -32.83
CA CYS A 267 33.53 6.86 -32.35
C CYS A 267 34.25 7.80 -31.35
N ILE A 268 33.89 9.09 -31.35
CA ILE A 268 34.40 10.09 -30.40
C ILE A 268 33.28 10.56 -29.47
N VAL A 269 32.06 10.59 -30.00
CA VAL A 269 30.86 11.02 -29.27
C VAL A 269 29.71 10.03 -29.54
N SER A 270 28.79 9.89 -28.58
CA SER A 270 27.65 8.98 -28.66
C SER A 270 26.73 9.24 -29.86
N ALA A 271 26.65 10.49 -30.34
CA ALA A 271 25.86 10.86 -31.50
C ALA A 271 26.35 10.25 -32.83
N GLN A 272 27.58 9.74 -32.89
CA GLN A 272 28.14 9.06 -34.09
C GLN A 272 27.66 7.62 -34.25
N CYS A 273 26.94 7.08 -33.25
CA CYS A 273 26.40 5.74 -33.28
C CYS A 273 24.90 5.81 -33.59
N LEU A 274 24.45 5.16 -34.67
CA LEU A 274 23.09 5.27 -35.20
C LEU A 274 21.97 4.89 -34.18
N THR A 275 22.31 4.08 -33.18
CA THR A 275 21.37 3.60 -32.14
C THR A 275 21.98 3.50 -30.73
N ASN A 276 23.21 3.97 -30.51
CA ASN A 276 24.06 3.50 -29.39
C ASN A 276 24.91 4.60 -28.72
N TYR A 277 25.62 4.26 -27.64
CA TYR A 277 26.58 5.16 -26.98
C TYR A 277 28.03 4.77 -27.32
N CYS A 278 28.92 5.77 -27.35
CA CYS A 278 30.34 5.58 -27.63
C CYS A 278 31.12 5.31 -26.35
N THR A 279 31.90 4.23 -26.32
CA THR A 279 32.86 3.98 -25.24
C THR A 279 34.17 3.45 -25.79
N SER A 280 35.29 4.05 -25.38
CA SER A 280 36.64 3.65 -25.82
C SER A 280 36.84 3.55 -27.34
N GLY A 281 36.16 4.41 -28.11
CA GLY A 281 36.29 4.43 -29.56
C GLY A 281 35.39 3.44 -30.32
N VAL A 282 34.49 2.71 -29.64
CA VAL A 282 33.61 1.70 -30.25
C VAL A 282 32.15 1.93 -29.84
N CYS A 283 31.21 1.78 -30.78
CA CYS A 283 29.78 1.83 -30.49
C CYS A 283 29.34 0.51 -29.82
N LYS A 284 28.66 0.60 -28.67
CA LYS A 284 28.14 -0.58 -27.94
C LYS A 284 26.62 -0.54 -27.79
N GLU A 285 25.98 -1.70 -27.90
CA GLU A 285 24.54 -1.85 -27.69
C GLU A 285 24.19 -1.92 -26.18
N PRO A 286 23.21 -1.15 -25.71
CA PRO A 286 22.62 -1.35 -24.39
C PRO A 286 21.63 -2.53 -24.45
N ASN A 287 22.13 -3.76 -24.38
CA ASN A 287 21.27 -4.93 -24.18
C ASN A 287 20.81 -5.02 -22.71
N VAL A 288 20.01 -4.05 -22.26
CA VAL A 288 19.51 -3.97 -20.87
C VAL A 288 18.45 -5.03 -20.58
N TYR A 289 17.82 -5.61 -21.61
CA TYR A 289 16.66 -6.49 -21.46
C TYR A 289 16.94 -7.99 -21.63
N ALA A 290 18.14 -8.40 -22.07
CA ALA A 290 18.42 -9.79 -22.47
C ALA A 290 19.02 -10.70 -21.39
N GLN A 291 19.27 -10.19 -20.16
CA GLN A 291 20.01 -10.93 -19.13
C GLN A 291 19.38 -10.86 -17.72
N LEU A 292 18.04 -10.79 -17.60
CA LEU A 292 17.41 -11.12 -16.32
C LEU A 292 17.49 -12.65 -16.12
N LYS A 293 18.58 -13.12 -15.48
CA LYS A 293 18.65 -14.50 -14.99
C LYS A 293 17.46 -14.81 -14.06
N SER A 294 17.03 -16.07 -14.01
CA SER A 294 15.95 -16.57 -13.14
C SER A 294 16.05 -16.09 -11.67
N THR A 295 17.27 -15.93 -11.14
CA THR A 295 17.55 -15.36 -9.80
C THR A 295 17.06 -13.93 -9.61
N SER A 296 16.99 -13.11 -10.66
CA SER A 296 16.52 -11.72 -10.60
C SER A 296 15.01 -11.65 -10.34
N TYR A 297 14.22 -12.52 -10.97
CA TYR A 297 12.76 -12.55 -10.77
C TYR A 297 12.39 -12.94 -9.34
N VAL A 298 13.15 -13.87 -8.75
CA VAL A 298 12.96 -14.28 -7.35
C VAL A 298 13.25 -13.10 -6.40
N ALA A 299 14.35 -12.36 -6.63
CA ALA A 299 14.67 -11.18 -5.83
C ALA A 299 13.61 -10.06 -5.98
N TYR A 300 13.13 -9.78 -7.19
CA TYR A 300 12.05 -8.81 -7.41
C TYR A 300 10.73 -9.26 -6.79
N PHE A 301 10.41 -10.56 -6.84
CA PHE A 301 9.22 -11.11 -6.19
C PHE A 301 9.26 -10.88 -4.67
N PHE A 302 10.37 -11.22 -4.01
CA PHE A 302 10.52 -10.98 -2.57
C PHE A 302 10.58 -9.48 -2.22
N LEU A 303 11.17 -8.64 -3.07
CA LEU A 303 11.10 -7.18 -2.90
C LEU A 303 9.66 -6.66 -2.99
N LEU A 304 8.88 -7.09 -3.98
CA LEU A 304 7.50 -6.65 -4.14
C LEU A 304 6.61 -7.18 -3.01
N LEU A 305 6.83 -8.42 -2.59
CA LEU A 305 6.17 -9.01 -1.42
C LEU A 305 6.52 -8.22 -0.16
N SER A 306 7.80 -7.92 0.06
CA SER A 306 8.28 -7.11 1.18
C SER A 306 7.74 -5.68 1.16
N PHE A 307 7.52 -5.09 -0.01
CA PHE A 307 6.92 -3.77 -0.14
C PHE A 307 5.44 -3.82 0.26
N PHE A 308 4.71 -4.82 -0.24
CA PHE A 308 3.30 -5.01 0.08
C PHE A 308 3.06 -5.27 1.58
N TRP A 309 3.92 -6.02 2.25
CA TRP A 309 3.81 -6.28 3.69
C TRP A 309 4.32 -5.12 4.57
N GLY A 310 5.08 -4.20 3.98
CA GLY A 310 5.71 -3.07 4.67
C GLY A 310 4.93 -1.75 4.59
N VAL A 311 4.04 -1.63 3.61
CA VAL A 311 3.18 -0.46 3.35
C VAL A 311 1.79 -0.73 3.89
#